data_AF-A0A226DS11-F1
#
_entry.id   AF-A0A226DS11-F1
#
_cell.length_a   1.000
_cell.length_b   1.000
_cell.length_c   1.000
_cell.angle_alpha   90.00
_cell.angle_beta   90.00
_cell.angle_gamma   90.00
#
_symmetry.space_group_name_H-M   'P 1'
#
loop_
_entity.id
_entity.type
_entity.pdbx_description
1 polymer ?
#
loop_
_entity_poly.entity_id
_entity_poly.type
_entity_poly.pdbx_seq_one_letter_code
_entity_poly.pdbx_strand_id
1 'polypeptide(L)'
;MQFFKNFKFFLKNVQWREDNDIDHILQEDWSDFDREYRVFVEGCDKSGRPVFSILVGDWDIRRAVVAGQSDRLKRYFNKLFEEASTLTRKFQENGQNATQGMIIFDMGNFNLIQQGCLRCISIFFYILDVYGQHYPYFAHRLVYVKTPEVALPISNILKGILSKHVTEVLRGFQRAEHVYVYLCEYRSPP
;
A
#
# COMPACT_ATOMS: atom_id res chain seq x y z
N MET A 1 25.16 -3.65 17.70
CA MET A 1 23.76 -4.04 18.03
C MET A 1 22.76 -3.72 16.91
N GLN A 2 22.84 -2.58 16.21
CA GLN A 2 21.93 -2.23 15.09
C GLN A 2 22.09 -3.14 13.86
N PHE A 3 23.32 -3.49 13.49
CA PHE A 3 23.61 -4.41 12.37
C PHE A 3 22.88 -5.75 12.49
N PHE A 4 22.93 -6.39 13.66
CA PHE A 4 22.22 -7.65 13.92
C PHE A 4 20.70 -7.54 13.81
N LYS A 5 20.12 -6.38 14.18
CA LYS A 5 18.68 -6.14 14.01
C LYS A 5 18.31 -6.06 12.53
N ASN A 6 19.09 -5.32 11.73
CA ASN A 6 18.89 -5.21 10.30
C ASN A 6 19.06 -6.56 9.58
N PHE A 7 20.08 -7.34 9.96
CA PHE A 7 20.31 -8.67 9.40
C PHE A 7 19.16 -9.64 9.72
N LYS A 8 18.66 -9.64 10.96
CA LYS A 8 17.49 -10.46 11.34
C LYS A 8 16.23 -10.05 10.59
N PHE A 9 16.05 -8.74 10.37
CA PHE A 9 14.93 -8.23 9.58
C PHE A 9 15.01 -8.70 8.12
N PHE A 10 16.19 -8.61 7.52
CA PHE A 10 16.45 -9.10 6.17
C PHE A 10 16.16 -10.60 6.04
N LEU A 11 16.69 -11.44 6.93
CA LEU A 11 16.45 -12.88 6.88
C LEU A 11 14.97 -13.25 7.02
N LYS A 12 14.24 -12.55 7.90
CA LYS A 12 12.78 -12.73 8.01
C LYS A 12 12.06 -12.40 6.71
N ASN A 13 12.49 -11.35 6.02
CA ASN A 13 11.90 -10.99 4.75
C ASN A 13 12.19 -12.04 3.67
N VAL A 14 13.42 -12.53 3.57
CA VAL A 14 13.78 -13.62 2.64
C VAL A 14 12.92 -14.85 2.90
N GLN A 15 12.82 -15.30 4.16
CA GLN A 15 11.99 -16.45 4.51
C GLN A 15 10.52 -16.22 4.15
N TRP A 16 9.96 -15.06 4.48
CA TRP A 16 8.57 -14.74 4.14
C TRP A 16 8.31 -14.76 2.64
N ARG A 17 9.25 -14.27 1.83
CA ARG A 17 9.14 -14.31 0.36
C ARG A 17 9.10 -15.73 -0.16
N GLU A 18 9.94 -16.61 0.37
CA GLU A 18 9.95 -18.04 0.03
C GLU A 18 8.64 -18.72 0.46
N ASP A 19 8.23 -18.52 1.72
CA ASP A 19 7.03 -19.14 2.29
C ASP A 19 5.74 -18.72 1.57
N ASN A 20 5.72 -17.52 0.97
CA ASN A 20 4.55 -16.94 0.32
C ASN A 20 4.69 -16.88 -1.21
N ASP A 21 5.74 -17.45 -1.80
CA ASP A 21 5.98 -17.42 -3.23
C ASP A 21 5.82 -16.03 -3.87
N ILE A 22 6.49 -15.04 -3.26
CA ILE A 22 6.34 -13.63 -3.66
C ILE A 22 7.01 -13.35 -5.01
N ASP A 23 8.04 -14.11 -5.38
CA ASP A 23 8.76 -13.92 -6.64
C ASP A 23 7.91 -14.28 -7.88
N HIS A 24 6.87 -15.11 -7.70
CA HIS A 24 5.93 -15.50 -8.76
C HIS A 24 4.54 -14.84 -8.64
N ILE A 25 4.35 -13.94 -7.67
CA ILE A 25 3.03 -13.37 -7.37
C ILE A 25 2.49 -12.47 -8.50
N LEU A 26 3.37 -11.85 -9.28
CA LEU A 26 2.98 -10.97 -10.39
C LEU A 26 2.55 -11.75 -11.64
N GLN A 27 2.83 -13.07 -11.69
CA GLN A 27 2.56 -13.97 -12.80
C GLN A 27 1.26 -14.77 -12.60
N GLU A 28 0.66 -14.72 -11.41
CA GLU A 28 -0.64 -15.33 -11.11
C GLU A 28 -1.80 -14.64 -11.87
N ASP A 29 -2.90 -15.36 -12.04
CA ASP A 29 -4.16 -14.78 -12.51
C ASP A 29 -4.79 -13.96 -11.38
N TRP A 30 -5.08 -12.68 -11.64
CA TRP A 30 -5.73 -11.73 -10.72
C TRP A 30 -7.01 -11.13 -11.30
N SER A 31 -7.57 -11.72 -12.35
CA SER A 31 -8.78 -11.23 -13.03
C SER A 31 -9.99 -11.07 -12.10
N ASP A 32 -10.03 -11.83 -11.01
CA ASP A 32 -11.03 -11.74 -9.95
C ASP A 32 -10.99 -10.42 -9.16
N PHE A 33 -9.83 -9.77 -9.09
CA PHE A 33 -9.61 -8.58 -8.25
C PHE A 33 -9.05 -7.35 -8.96
N ASP A 34 -8.35 -7.50 -10.09
CA ASP A 34 -7.74 -6.40 -10.84
C ASP A 34 -8.74 -5.33 -11.30
N ARG A 35 -10.03 -5.68 -11.43
CA ARG A 35 -11.07 -4.69 -11.77
C ARG A 35 -11.48 -3.84 -10.57
N GLU A 36 -11.60 -4.45 -9.40
CA GLU A 36 -12.20 -3.82 -8.21
C GLU A 36 -11.15 -3.15 -7.32
N TYR A 37 -9.96 -3.77 -7.18
CA TYR A 37 -8.95 -3.39 -6.20
C TYR A 37 -7.67 -2.83 -6.84
N ARG A 38 -7.76 -2.25 -8.04
CA ARG A 38 -6.59 -1.70 -8.75
C ARG A 38 -6.00 -0.48 -8.06
N VAL A 39 -4.68 -0.38 -8.14
CA VAL A 39 -3.89 0.82 -7.82
C VAL A 39 -3.55 1.54 -9.13
N PHE A 40 -3.71 2.85 -9.19
CA PHE A 40 -3.35 3.63 -10.38
C PHE A 40 -1.96 4.27 -10.22
N VAL A 41 -1.27 4.42 -11.34
CA VAL A 41 0.00 5.15 -11.44
C VAL A 41 -0.32 6.49 -12.07
N GLU A 42 -0.26 7.55 -11.29
CA GLU A 42 -0.69 8.89 -11.71
C GLU A 42 0.43 9.67 -12.43
N GLY A 43 1.69 9.26 -12.21
CA GLY A 43 2.87 9.96 -12.67
C GLY A 43 3.91 10.02 -11.56
N CYS A 44 4.49 11.20 -11.34
CA CYS A 44 5.52 11.42 -10.33
C CYS A 44 5.31 12.69 -9.50
N ASP A 45 5.97 12.76 -8.36
CA ASP A 45 6.06 13.97 -7.55
C ASP A 45 7.17 14.92 -8.06
N LYS A 46 7.32 16.08 -7.39
CA LYS A 46 8.35 17.08 -7.74
C LYS A 46 9.79 16.56 -7.73
N SER A 47 10.05 15.44 -7.06
CA SER A 47 11.37 14.81 -6.95
C SER A 47 11.54 13.64 -7.91
N GLY A 48 10.55 13.36 -8.77
CA GLY A 48 10.57 12.26 -9.73
C GLY A 48 10.18 10.91 -9.12
N ARG A 49 9.65 10.88 -7.89
CA ARG A 49 9.19 9.63 -7.26
C ARG A 49 7.80 9.26 -7.78
N PRO A 50 7.51 7.97 -8.01
CA PRO A 50 6.20 7.56 -8.51
C PRO A 50 5.08 7.91 -7.54
N VAL A 51 3.93 8.31 -8.09
CA VAL A 51 2.70 8.59 -7.36
C VAL A 51 1.69 7.49 -7.66
N PHE A 52 1.25 6.82 -6.61
CA PHE A 52 0.23 5.79 -6.65
C PHE A 52 -1.08 6.33 -6.08
N SER A 53 -2.21 6.05 -6.72
CA SER A 53 -3.53 6.36 -6.16
C SER A 53 -4.34 5.10 -5.87
N ILE A 54 -5.05 5.14 -4.75
CA ILE A 54 -5.91 4.08 -4.23
C ILE A 54 -7.29 4.69 -4.01
N LEU A 55 -8.27 4.23 -4.77
CA LEU A 55 -9.67 4.65 -4.65
C LEU A 55 -10.37 3.81 -3.59
N VAL A 56 -10.13 4.14 -2.31
CA VAL A 56 -10.56 3.33 -1.17
C VAL A 56 -12.08 3.16 -1.13
N GLY A 57 -12.85 4.19 -1.49
CA GLY A 57 -14.30 4.11 -1.48
C GLY A 57 -14.91 3.18 -2.54
N ASP A 58 -14.14 2.81 -3.57
CA ASP A 58 -14.61 1.92 -4.63
C ASP A 58 -14.36 0.44 -4.29
N TRP A 59 -13.53 0.16 -3.28
CA TRP A 59 -13.16 -1.19 -2.87
C TRP A 59 -14.20 -1.78 -1.90
N ASP A 60 -14.86 -2.89 -2.26
CA ASP A 60 -15.83 -3.59 -1.38
C ASP A 60 -15.17 -4.75 -0.62
N ILE A 61 -14.29 -4.42 0.33
CA ILE A 61 -13.56 -5.40 1.15
C ILE A 61 -14.50 -6.39 1.85
N ARG A 62 -15.66 -5.89 2.31
CA ARG A 62 -16.68 -6.73 2.96
C ARG A 62 -17.16 -7.84 2.03
N ARG A 63 -17.40 -7.56 0.75
CA ARG A 63 -17.88 -8.56 -0.21
C ARG A 63 -16.93 -9.75 -0.30
N ALA A 64 -15.64 -9.50 -0.50
CA ALA A 64 -14.63 -10.56 -0.54
C ALA A 64 -14.57 -11.36 0.78
N VAL A 65 -14.63 -10.67 1.93
CA VAL A 65 -14.63 -11.33 3.26
C VAL A 65 -15.87 -12.20 3.46
N VAL A 66 -17.06 -11.74 3.08
CA VAL A 66 -18.31 -12.49 3.22
C VAL A 66 -18.36 -13.67 2.24
N ALA A 67 -17.77 -13.52 1.04
CA ALA A 67 -17.63 -14.60 0.06
C ALA A 67 -16.57 -15.65 0.43
N GLY A 68 -15.89 -15.51 1.58
CA GLY A 68 -14.84 -16.44 2.01
C GLY A 68 -13.50 -16.26 1.29
N GLN A 69 -13.32 -15.16 0.56
CA GLN A 69 -12.12 -14.86 -0.23
C GLN A 69 -11.08 -14.04 0.56
N SER A 70 -11.11 -14.08 1.90
CA SER A 70 -10.22 -13.28 2.73
C SER A 70 -8.74 -13.55 2.47
N ASP A 71 -8.33 -14.82 2.34
CA ASP A 71 -6.91 -15.15 2.12
C ASP A 71 -6.46 -14.83 0.70
N ARG A 72 -7.35 -15.02 -0.29
CA ARG A 72 -7.14 -14.57 -1.65
C ARG A 72 -6.94 -13.05 -1.72
N LEU A 73 -7.75 -12.29 -0.98
CA LEU A 73 -7.64 -10.83 -0.90
C LEU A 73 -6.34 -10.38 -0.21
N LYS A 74 -5.93 -11.05 0.87
CA LYS A 74 -4.61 -10.81 1.50
C LYS A 74 -3.46 -11.06 0.53
N ARG A 75 -3.53 -12.15 -0.25
CA ARG A 75 -2.52 -12.43 -1.29
C ARG A 75 -2.51 -11.35 -2.37
N TYR A 76 -3.68 -10.89 -2.80
CA TYR A 76 -3.77 -9.77 -3.74
C TYR A 76 -3.16 -8.48 -3.17
N PHE A 77 -3.29 -8.21 -1.86
CA PHE A 77 -2.58 -7.08 -1.23
C PHE A 77 -1.05 -7.26 -1.27
N ASN A 78 -0.52 -8.48 -1.10
CA ASN A 78 0.92 -8.73 -1.32
C ASN A 78 1.31 -8.41 -2.76
N LYS A 79 0.48 -8.80 -3.74
CA LYS A 79 0.69 -8.49 -5.16
C LYS A 79 0.78 -6.98 -5.38
N LEU A 80 -0.13 -6.19 -4.80
CA LEU A 80 -0.12 -4.74 -4.91
C LEU A 80 1.18 -4.12 -4.35
N PHE A 81 1.68 -4.63 -3.21
CA PHE A 81 2.96 -4.17 -2.66
C PHE A 81 4.15 -4.50 -3.57
N GLU A 82 4.21 -5.72 -4.09
CA GLU A 82 5.29 -6.14 -4.99
C GLU A 82 5.25 -5.38 -6.33
N GLU A 83 4.06 -5.18 -6.89
CA GLU A 83 3.84 -4.41 -8.13
C GLU A 83 4.31 -2.97 -7.95
N ALA A 84 3.89 -2.29 -6.88
CA ALA A 84 4.26 -0.91 -6.62
C ALA A 84 5.77 -0.76 -6.31
N SER A 85 6.36 -1.74 -5.63
CA SER A 85 7.80 -1.80 -5.36
C SER A 85 8.61 -2.03 -6.64
N THR A 86 8.15 -2.95 -7.50
CA THR A 86 8.74 -3.19 -8.83
C THR A 86 8.68 -1.94 -9.69
N LEU A 87 7.55 -1.23 -9.68
CA LEU A 87 7.43 0.01 -10.45
C LEU A 87 8.36 1.10 -9.94
N THR A 88 8.51 1.25 -8.63
CA THR A 88 9.47 2.19 -8.05
C THR A 88 10.90 1.90 -8.51
N ARG A 89 11.30 0.62 -8.53
CA ARG A 89 12.62 0.21 -9.08
C ARG A 89 12.77 0.58 -10.55
N LYS A 90 11.72 0.41 -11.37
CA LYS A 90 11.75 0.83 -12.78
C LYS A 90 11.91 2.35 -12.96
N PHE A 91 11.28 3.15 -12.11
CA PHE A 91 11.52 4.60 -12.11
C PHE A 91 12.99 4.90 -11.75
N GLN A 92 13.58 4.18 -10.82
CA GLN A 92 15.00 4.33 -10.49
C GLN A 92 15.90 3.97 -11.67
N GLU A 93 15.64 2.84 -12.33
CA GLU A 93 16.39 2.35 -13.50
C GLU A 93 16.33 3.33 -14.68
N ASN A 94 15.23 4.06 -14.81
CA ASN A 94 15.02 5.09 -15.83
C ASN A 94 15.70 6.45 -15.50
N GLY A 95 16.45 6.54 -14.40
CA GLY A 95 17.25 7.71 -14.03
C GLY A 95 16.53 8.70 -13.11
N GLN A 96 15.29 8.43 -12.70
CA GLN A 96 14.62 9.21 -11.67
C GLN A 96 15.23 8.92 -10.29
N ASN A 97 15.21 9.92 -9.40
CA ASN A 97 15.60 9.75 -8.00
C ASN A 97 14.47 9.08 -7.19
N ALA A 98 14.12 7.85 -7.56
CA ALA A 98 12.95 7.14 -7.09
C ALA A 98 13.34 5.91 -6.24
N THR A 99 13.62 6.13 -4.96
CA THR A 99 13.82 5.04 -3.98
C THR A 99 12.56 4.71 -3.18
N GLN A 100 11.56 5.60 -3.24
CA GLN A 100 10.30 5.52 -2.50
C GLN A 100 9.16 6.08 -3.35
N GLY A 101 7.93 5.64 -3.12
CA GLY A 101 6.72 6.18 -3.72
C GLY A 101 6.01 7.24 -2.85
N MET A 102 5.05 7.94 -3.45
CA MET A 102 3.97 8.63 -2.73
C MET A 102 2.67 7.87 -2.95
N ILE A 103 1.88 7.68 -1.90
CA ILE A 103 0.56 7.04 -2.01
C ILE A 103 -0.52 8.07 -1.70
N ILE A 104 -1.51 8.16 -2.58
CA ILE A 104 -2.73 8.94 -2.40
C ILE A 104 -3.87 7.96 -2.12
N PHE A 105 -4.45 8.05 -0.93
CA PHE A 105 -5.69 7.39 -0.60
C PHE A 105 -6.85 8.35 -0.87
N ASP A 106 -7.59 8.08 -1.93
CA ASP A 106 -8.86 8.74 -2.19
C ASP A 106 -9.94 8.07 -1.35
N MET A 107 -10.43 8.82 -0.36
CA MET A 107 -11.47 8.36 0.57
C MET A 107 -12.87 8.80 0.14
N GLY A 108 -13.02 9.37 -1.06
CA GLY A 108 -14.33 9.68 -1.63
C GLY A 108 -15.18 8.42 -1.71
N ASN A 109 -16.48 8.54 -1.42
CA ASN A 109 -17.43 7.42 -1.33
C ASN A 109 -17.12 6.37 -0.24
N PHE A 110 -16.21 6.66 0.70
CA PHE A 110 -15.96 5.74 1.81
C PHE A 110 -17.23 5.44 2.61
N ASN A 111 -17.47 4.15 2.82
CA ASN A 111 -18.60 3.60 3.54
C ASN A 111 -18.13 2.70 4.70
N LEU A 112 -18.50 3.07 5.93
CA LEU A 112 -18.08 2.32 7.12
C LEU A 112 -18.55 0.84 7.10
N ILE A 113 -19.64 0.52 6.42
CA ILE A 113 -20.16 -0.85 6.32
C ILE A 113 -19.32 -1.69 5.38
N GLN A 114 -18.93 -1.15 4.22
CA GLN A 114 -18.20 -1.88 3.17
C GLN A 114 -16.70 -1.92 3.45
N GLN A 115 -16.10 -0.77 3.76
CA GLN A 115 -14.66 -0.67 4.01
C GLN A 115 -14.32 -0.78 5.51
N GLY A 116 -15.17 -0.28 6.41
CA GLY A 116 -14.93 -0.31 7.86
C GLY A 116 -15.48 -1.55 8.58
N CYS A 117 -15.80 -2.62 7.87
CA CYS A 117 -16.51 -3.76 8.43
C CYS A 117 -15.69 -4.45 9.54
N LEU A 118 -16.33 -4.81 10.68
CA LEU A 118 -15.62 -5.43 11.81
C LEU A 118 -14.93 -6.76 11.44
N ARG A 119 -15.54 -7.56 10.56
CA ARG A 119 -14.95 -8.81 10.05
C ARG A 119 -13.75 -8.58 9.12
N CYS A 120 -13.60 -7.35 8.61
CA CYS A 120 -12.53 -6.94 7.71
C CYS A 120 -11.27 -6.51 8.47
N ILE A 121 -11.35 -6.32 9.80
CA ILE A 121 -10.24 -5.83 10.64
C ILE A 121 -8.96 -6.67 10.47
N SER A 122 -9.10 -7.99 10.32
CA SER A 122 -7.95 -8.88 10.10
C SER A 122 -7.19 -8.58 8.80
N ILE A 123 -7.88 -8.13 7.76
CA ILE A 123 -7.27 -7.72 6.48
C ILE A 123 -6.44 -6.46 6.69
N PHE A 124 -6.95 -5.45 7.41
CA PHE A 124 -6.21 -4.23 7.67
C PHE A 124 -4.96 -4.46 8.52
N PHE A 125 -5.05 -5.29 9.57
CA PHE A 125 -3.88 -5.67 10.34
C PHE A 125 -2.86 -6.42 9.50
N TYR A 126 -3.32 -7.34 8.64
CA TYR A 126 -2.44 -8.03 7.71
C TYR A 126 -1.71 -7.06 6.77
N ILE A 127 -2.41 -6.10 6.16
CA ILE A 127 -1.79 -5.09 5.27
C ILE A 127 -0.74 -4.27 6.02
N LEU A 128 -1.05 -3.82 7.24
CA LEU A 128 -0.14 -3.01 8.06
C LEU A 128 1.08 -3.81 8.52
N ASP A 129 0.89 -5.10 8.80
CA ASP A 129 1.95 -6.02 9.17
C ASP A 129 2.89 -6.27 7.98
N VAL A 130 2.35 -6.59 6.80
CA VAL A 130 3.12 -6.78 5.57
C VAL A 130 3.90 -5.52 5.21
N TYR A 131 3.26 -4.35 5.27
CA TYR A 131 3.95 -3.08 5.06
C TYR A 131 5.10 -2.89 6.05
N GLY A 132 4.84 -3.05 7.34
CA GLY A 132 5.83 -2.80 8.40
C GLY A 132 6.99 -3.80 8.43
N GLN A 133 6.76 -5.06 8.01
CA GLN A 133 7.74 -6.13 8.10
C GLN A 133 8.45 -6.46 6.78
N HIS A 134 7.82 -6.19 5.63
CA HIS A 134 8.30 -6.66 4.33
C HIS A 134 8.53 -5.54 3.30
N TYR A 135 7.82 -4.42 3.43
CA TYR A 135 7.99 -3.25 2.57
C TYR A 135 8.25 -1.96 3.37
N PRO A 136 9.14 -1.98 4.38
CA PRO A 136 9.37 -0.82 5.20
C PRO A 136 9.95 0.31 4.35
N TYR A 137 9.55 1.54 4.64
CA TYR A 137 10.01 2.73 3.93
C TYR A 137 9.71 2.73 2.42
N PHE A 138 8.84 1.85 1.91
CA PHE A 138 8.41 1.89 0.51
C PHE A 138 7.80 3.26 0.12
N ALA A 139 6.98 3.82 1.01
CA ALA A 139 6.36 5.11 0.81
C ALA A 139 7.03 6.18 1.69
N HIS A 140 7.40 7.30 1.09
CA HIS A 140 7.92 8.45 1.83
C HIS A 140 6.81 9.35 2.37
N ARG A 141 5.63 9.30 1.74
CA ARG A 141 4.46 10.11 2.10
C ARG A 141 3.18 9.38 1.74
N LEU A 142 2.22 9.43 2.68
CA LEU A 142 0.85 9.01 2.48
C LEU A 142 -0.06 10.24 2.56
N VAL A 143 -0.87 10.46 1.53
CA VAL A 143 -1.80 11.58 1.43
C VAL A 143 -3.22 11.03 1.39
N TYR A 144 -4.12 11.63 2.16
CA TYR A 144 -5.53 11.25 2.15
C TYR A 144 -6.35 12.43 1.64
N VAL A 145 -7.14 12.20 0.60
CA VAL A 145 -8.04 13.20 0.01
C VAL A 145 -9.49 12.77 0.24
N LYS A 146 -10.42 13.75 0.24
CA LYS A 146 -11.86 13.50 0.49
C LYS A 146 -12.14 12.69 1.76
N THR A 147 -11.33 12.88 2.80
CA THR A 147 -11.37 12.08 4.02
C THR A 147 -12.63 12.32 4.86
N PRO A 148 -13.41 11.27 5.19
CA PRO A 148 -14.61 11.41 6.02
C PRO A 148 -14.24 11.69 7.48
N GLU A 149 -15.18 12.26 8.25
CA GLU A 149 -14.96 12.62 9.66
C GLU A 149 -14.60 11.42 10.55
N VAL A 150 -15.10 10.22 10.20
CA VAL A 150 -14.81 8.96 10.91
C VAL A 150 -13.33 8.55 10.86
N ALA A 151 -12.52 9.14 9.97
CA ALA A 151 -11.09 8.82 9.88
C ALA A 151 -10.29 9.24 11.14
N LEU A 152 -10.68 10.33 11.81
CA LEU A 152 -10.01 10.82 13.01
C LEU A 152 -10.07 9.83 14.18
N PRO A 153 -11.26 9.33 14.60
CA PRO A 153 -11.32 8.33 15.67
C PRO A 153 -10.60 7.03 15.29
N ILE A 154 -10.69 6.58 14.02
CA ILE A 154 -9.96 5.40 13.54
C ILE A 154 -8.44 5.60 13.68
N SER A 155 -7.92 6.76 13.28
CA SER A 155 -6.49 7.09 13.40
C SER A 155 -6.01 7.03 14.85
N ASN A 156 -6.82 7.52 15.80
CA ASN A 156 -6.45 7.49 17.22
C ASN A 156 -6.40 6.06 17.78
N ILE A 157 -7.30 5.18 17.36
CA ILE A 157 -7.26 3.75 17.71
C ILE A 157 -5.99 3.11 17.14
N LEU A 158 -5.71 3.31 15.86
CA LEU A 158 -4.55 2.71 15.18
C LEU A 158 -3.21 3.15 15.79
N LYS A 159 -3.07 4.42 16.22
CA LYS A 159 -1.85 4.91 16.89
C LYS A 159 -1.51 4.14 18.17
N GLY A 160 -2.49 3.57 18.86
CA GLY A 160 -2.28 2.77 20.07
C GLY A 160 -1.85 1.32 19.81
N ILE A 161 -2.10 0.82 18.60
CA ILE A 161 -1.92 -0.59 18.25
C ILE A 161 -0.67 -0.80 17.39
N LEU A 162 -0.37 0.16 16.51
CA LEU A 162 0.68 0.01 15.50
C LEU A 162 2.07 0.33 16.06
N SER A 163 3.09 -0.30 15.47
CA SER A 163 4.49 -0.02 15.81
C SER A 163 4.83 1.45 15.56
N LYS A 164 5.88 1.97 16.22
CA LYS A 164 6.30 3.37 16.04
C LYS A 164 6.59 3.71 14.58
N HIS A 165 7.26 2.81 13.87
CA HIS A 165 7.58 2.99 12.45
C HIS A 165 6.32 3.11 11.58
N VAL A 166 5.37 2.18 11.71
CA VAL A 166 4.10 2.23 10.95
C VAL A 166 3.30 3.46 11.34
N THR A 167 3.30 3.81 12.63
CA THR A 167 2.64 5.01 13.14
C THR A 167 3.28 6.29 12.59
N GLU A 168 4.59 6.36 12.39
CA GLU A 168 5.30 7.50 11.81
C GLU A 168 4.96 7.72 10.34
N VAL A 169 4.90 6.63 9.56
CA VAL A 169 4.43 6.69 8.16
C VAL A 169 2.98 7.19 8.12
N LEU A 170 2.11 6.67 8.99
CA LEU A 170 0.73 7.13 9.12
C LEU A 170 0.62 8.55 9.70
N ARG A 171 1.60 9.04 10.47
CA ARG A 171 1.67 10.43 10.96
C ARG A 171 2.10 11.41 9.88
N GLY A 172 2.77 10.95 8.83
CA GLY A 172 2.99 11.70 7.59
C GLY A 172 1.70 12.07 6.85
N PHE A 173 0.54 11.64 7.38
CA PHE A 173 -0.80 12.08 7.05
C PHE A 173 -0.88 13.60 6.87
N GLN A 174 -1.10 13.99 5.61
CA GLN A 174 -1.55 15.32 5.26
C GLN A 174 -2.94 15.17 4.67
N ARG A 175 -3.94 15.73 5.35
CA ARG A 175 -5.25 15.98 4.73
C ARG A 175 -5.01 17.09 3.71
N ALA A 176 -5.23 16.78 2.45
CA ALA A 176 -5.04 17.72 1.35
C ALA A 176 -6.34 17.85 0.56
N GLU A 177 -6.67 19.08 0.18
CA GLU A 177 -7.76 19.34 -0.79
C GLU A 177 -7.26 19.12 -2.22
N HIS A 178 -5.98 19.42 -2.47
CA HIS A 178 -5.33 19.29 -3.77
C HIS A 178 -3.96 18.62 -3.64
N VAL A 179 -3.62 17.75 -4.58
CA VAL A 179 -2.32 17.09 -4.70
C VAL A 179 -1.78 17.35 -6.09
N TYR A 180 -0.57 17.88 -6.19
CA TYR A 180 0.10 18.12 -7.47
C TYR A 180 0.82 16.85 -7.93
N VAL A 181 0.44 16.35 -9.10
CA VAL A 181 1.09 15.22 -9.78
C VAL A 181 1.66 15.73 -11.11
N TYR A 182 2.88 15.30 -11.42
CA TYR A 182 3.59 15.65 -12.65
C TYR A 182 3.60 14.45 -13.59
N LEU A 183 3.47 14.73 -14.89
CA LEU A 183 3.70 13.72 -15.91
C LEU A 183 5.21 13.44 -15.98
N CYS A 184 5.63 12.27 -15.53
CA CYS A 184 6.96 11.74 -15.82
C CYS A 184 6.87 10.76 -16.97
N GLU A 185 7.81 10.81 -17.92
CA GLU A 185 7.93 9.79 -18.96
C GLU A 185 8.24 8.44 -18.31
N TYR A 186 7.25 7.56 -18.22
CA TYR A 186 7.49 6.13 -18.09
C TYR A 186 7.90 5.64 -19.48
N ARG A 187 9.21 5.59 -19.74
CA ARG A 187 9.70 4.78 -20.87
C ARG A 187 9.51 3.34 -20.47
N SER A 188 8.48 2.69 -21.03
CA SER A 188 8.44 1.23 -21.06
C SER A 188 9.80 0.76 -21.60
N PRO A 189 10.48 -0.19 -20.94
CA PRO A 189 11.69 -0.76 -21.50
C PRO A 189 11.38 -1.34 -22.90
N PRO A 190 12.33 -1.29 -23.85
CA PRO A 190 12.18 -1.93 -25.15
C PRO A 190 11.89 -3.43 -25.02
#